data_AF-A0A554LLV2-F1
#
_entry.id   AF-A0A554LLV2-F1
#
_cell.length_a   1.000
_cell.length_b   1.000
_cell.length_c   1.000
_cell.angle_alpha   90.00
_cell.angle_beta   90.00
_cell.angle_gamma   90.00
#
_symmetry.space_group_name_H-M   'P 1'
#
loop_
_entity.id
_entity.type
_entity.pdbx_description
1 polymer ?
#
loop_
_entity_poly.entity_id
_entity_poly.type
_entity_poly.pdbx_seq_one_letter_code
_entity_poly.pdbx_strand_id
1 'polypeptide(L)'
;MKTFLGGLQSFLEKIDGLRDELLFLFIKPYWPRKILPNHITYARVAIGALLFVLLFFFGIQNKLLIISLFSVGALTDLFDGSIARGTNKVTEFGAMLDSTADRILIVPIAIYSLLESHKWLLLALILTEIINALTSMYYKSIKIYLESNIFGKTKMVLQSLVFVVILIVWPNAPSLLFIATLWVTIIFSFLSIFSRIAELKIKKIKQA
;
A
#
# COMPACT_ATOMS: atom_id res chain seq x y z
N MET A 1 0.51 25.09 10.47
CA MET A 1 0.66 23.92 9.56
C MET A 1 1.57 22.81 10.12
N LYS A 2 2.78 23.11 10.61
CA LYS A 2 3.66 22.09 11.24
C LYS A 2 3.04 21.38 12.46
N THR A 3 2.26 22.08 13.28
CA THR A 3 1.58 21.53 14.47
C THR A 3 0.45 20.56 14.11
N PHE A 4 -0.38 20.88 13.11
CA PHE A 4 -1.47 20.01 12.66
C PHE A 4 -0.96 18.72 12.00
N LEU A 5 0.01 18.83 11.08
CA LEU A 5 0.60 17.66 10.42
C LEU A 5 1.32 16.74 11.41
N GLY A 6 2.03 17.31 12.39
CA GLY A 6 2.64 16.53 13.47
C GLY A 6 1.61 15.82 14.35
N GLY A 7 0.51 16.49 14.70
CA GLY A 7 -0.59 15.88 15.46
C GLY A 7 -1.31 14.77 14.69
N LEU A 8 -1.52 14.96 13.38
CA LEU A 8 -2.11 13.93 12.52
C LEU A 8 -1.16 12.72 12.40
N GLN A 9 0.13 12.96 12.21
CA GLN A 9 1.14 11.92 12.14
C GLN A 9 1.15 11.06 13.41
N SER A 10 1.23 11.68 14.59
CA SER A 10 1.27 10.95 15.87
C SER A 10 -0.01 10.18 16.14
N PHE A 11 -1.16 10.73 15.76
CA PHE A 11 -2.44 10.03 15.84
C PHE A 11 -2.47 8.77 14.95
N LEU A 12 -2.03 8.88 13.69
CA LEU A 12 -1.97 7.76 12.77
C LEU A 12 -0.96 6.69 13.23
N GLU A 13 0.19 7.09 13.76
CA GLU A 13 1.18 6.17 14.32
C GLU A 13 0.63 5.40 15.52
N LYS A 14 -0.16 6.05 16.39
CA LYS A 14 -0.81 5.38 17.52
C LYS A 14 -1.83 4.33 17.04
N ILE A 15 -2.59 4.63 15.99
CA ILE A 15 -3.52 3.66 15.39
C ILE A 15 -2.75 2.49 14.76
N ASP A 16 -1.67 2.77 14.02
CA ASP A 16 -0.82 1.75 13.37
C ASP A 16 -0.24 0.79 14.41
N GLY A 17 0.27 1.33 15.53
CA GLY A 17 0.81 0.54 16.63
C GLY A 17 -0.23 -0.35 17.32
N LEU A 18 -1.42 0.21 17.63
CA LEU A 18 -2.52 -0.57 18.19
C LEU A 18 -2.97 -1.70 17.25
N ARG A 19 -3.08 -1.40 15.95
CA ARG A 19 -3.42 -2.40 14.93
C ARG A 19 -2.39 -3.53 14.94
N ASP A 20 -1.11 -3.20 14.91
CA ASP A 20 -0.03 -4.19 14.86
C ASP A 20 0.02 -5.06 16.11
N GLU A 21 -0.17 -4.47 17.29
CA GLU A 21 -0.20 -5.20 18.56
C GLU A 21 -1.36 -6.20 18.58
N LEU A 22 -2.57 -5.74 18.22
CA LEU A 22 -3.75 -6.60 18.14
C LEU A 22 -3.55 -7.73 17.13
N LEU A 23 -3.13 -7.41 15.90
CA LEU A 23 -2.89 -8.40 14.85
C LEU A 23 -1.83 -9.42 15.29
N PHE A 24 -0.73 -8.97 15.88
CA PHE A 24 0.31 -9.87 16.36
C PHE A 24 -0.21 -10.82 17.44
N LEU A 25 -1.01 -10.33 18.39
CA LEU A 25 -1.61 -11.18 19.43
C LEU A 25 -2.53 -12.25 18.85
N PHE A 26 -3.34 -11.91 17.84
CA PHE A 26 -4.24 -12.87 17.18
C PHE A 26 -3.51 -13.86 16.28
N ILE A 27 -2.43 -13.45 15.60
CA ILE A 27 -1.77 -14.27 14.58
C ILE A 27 -0.65 -15.13 15.17
N LYS A 28 0.07 -14.64 16.18
CA LYS A 28 1.20 -15.35 16.81
C LYS A 28 0.88 -16.81 17.19
N PRO A 29 -0.30 -17.16 17.74
CA PRO A 29 -0.65 -18.54 18.06
C PRO A 29 -0.73 -19.45 16.83
N TYR A 30 -1.15 -18.91 15.69
CA TYR A 30 -1.40 -19.68 14.46
C TYR A 30 -0.24 -19.58 13.46
N TRP A 31 0.77 -18.74 13.71
CA TRP A 31 1.82 -18.50 12.73
C TRP A 31 2.81 -19.66 12.61
N PRO A 32 2.93 -20.28 11.42
CA PRO A 32 3.92 -21.32 11.19
C PRO A 32 5.33 -20.70 11.18
N ARG A 33 6.18 -21.09 12.13
CA ARG A 33 7.57 -20.59 12.27
C ARG A 33 8.44 -20.77 11.00
N LYS A 34 8.04 -21.67 10.09
CA LYS A 34 8.74 -21.98 8.83
C LYS A 34 8.41 -21.00 7.69
N ILE A 35 7.30 -20.26 7.75
CA ILE A 35 6.93 -19.31 6.70
C ILE A 35 7.62 -17.97 6.98
N LEU A 36 8.57 -17.61 6.12
CA LEU A 36 9.19 -16.29 6.09
C LEU A 36 8.21 -15.25 5.51
N PRO A 37 8.21 -14.00 6.01
CA PRO A 37 7.40 -12.91 5.47
C PRO A 37 7.53 -12.76 3.95
N ASN A 38 8.74 -12.92 3.41
CA ASN A 38 9.01 -12.79 1.97
C ASN A 38 8.19 -13.77 1.10
N HIS A 39 7.85 -14.97 1.58
CA HIS A 39 7.02 -15.91 0.82
C HIS A 39 5.61 -15.36 0.58
N ILE A 40 5.11 -14.58 1.51
CA ILE A 40 3.78 -13.97 1.44
C ILE A 40 3.80 -12.83 0.43
N THR A 41 4.87 -12.03 0.44
CA THR A 41 5.10 -11.01 -0.59
C THR A 41 5.17 -11.63 -1.98
N TYR A 42 5.88 -12.76 -2.17
CA TYR A 42 5.90 -13.46 -3.46
C TYR A 42 4.52 -13.97 -3.89
N ALA A 43 3.75 -14.52 -2.95
CA ALA A 43 2.37 -14.93 -3.23
C ALA A 43 1.51 -13.73 -3.65
N ARG A 44 1.67 -12.56 -3.02
CA ARG A 44 0.96 -11.32 -3.39
C ARG A 44 1.31 -10.87 -4.80
N VAL A 45 2.60 -10.90 -5.17
CA VAL A 45 3.03 -10.61 -6.55
C VAL A 45 2.37 -11.56 -7.55
N ALA A 46 2.34 -12.87 -7.25
CA ALA A 46 1.67 -13.85 -8.10
C ALA A 46 0.17 -13.59 -8.22
N ILE A 47 -0.51 -13.23 -7.13
CA ILE A 47 -1.93 -12.84 -7.12
C ILE A 47 -2.14 -11.59 -8.00
N GLY A 48 -1.33 -10.55 -7.85
CA GLY A 48 -1.46 -9.34 -8.66
C GLY A 48 -1.23 -9.59 -10.16
N ALA A 49 -0.25 -10.42 -10.51
CA ALA A 49 -0.02 -10.86 -11.89
C ALA A 49 -1.21 -11.69 -12.43
N LEU A 50 -1.77 -12.58 -11.62
CA LEU A 50 -2.96 -13.35 -11.98
C LEU A 50 -4.17 -12.44 -12.19
N LEU A 51 -4.39 -11.46 -11.32
CA LEU A 51 -5.45 -10.46 -11.47
C LEU A 51 -5.31 -9.67 -12.76
N PHE A 52 -4.09 -9.29 -13.13
CA PHE A 52 -3.81 -8.66 -14.42
C PHE A 52 -4.24 -9.56 -15.59
N VAL A 53 -3.82 -10.82 -15.58
CA VAL A 53 -4.21 -11.77 -16.65
C VAL A 53 -5.73 -11.94 -16.71
N LEU A 54 -6.38 -12.19 -15.57
CA LEU A 54 -7.82 -12.38 -15.49
C LEU A 54 -8.59 -11.17 -16.03
N LEU A 55 -8.25 -9.96 -15.56
CA LEU A 55 -8.95 -8.75 -15.95
C LEU A 55 -8.74 -8.40 -17.43
N PHE A 56 -7.51 -8.47 -17.95
CA PHE A 56 -7.20 -7.97 -19.29
C PHE A 56 -7.41 -8.98 -20.43
N PHE A 57 -7.36 -10.29 -20.14
CA PHE A 57 -7.57 -11.33 -21.15
C PHE A 57 -8.95 -11.97 -21.07
N PHE A 58 -9.54 -12.04 -19.87
CA PHE A 58 -10.83 -12.70 -19.66
C PHE A 58 -11.93 -11.75 -19.20
N GLY A 59 -11.59 -10.52 -18.78
CA GLY A 59 -12.54 -9.57 -18.20
C GLY A 59 -13.07 -10.03 -16.84
N ILE A 60 -14.15 -9.40 -16.37
CA ILE A 60 -14.82 -9.76 -15.11
C ILE A 60 -15.85 -10.87 -15.37
N GLN A 61 -15.39 -12.04 -15.81
CA GLN A 61 -16.25 -13.23 -15.95
C GLN A 61 -16.60 -13.83 -14.59
N ASN A 62 -15.58 -14.02 -13.74
CA ASN A 62 -15.77 -14.53 -12.39
C ASN A 62 -15.45 -13.43 -11.37
N LYS A 63 -16.44 -12.56 -11.14
CA LYS A 63 -16.34 -11.44 -10.20
C LYS A 63 -15.96 -11.89 -8.79
N LEU A 64 -16.54 -12.99 -8.32
CA LEU A 64 -16.28 -13.52 -6.97
C LEU A 64 -14.81 -13.95 -6.82
N LEU A 65 -14.25 -14.60 -7.84
CA LEU A 65 -12.83 -14.97 -7.86
C LEU A 65 -11.92 -13.73 -7.79
N ILE A 66 -12.20 -12.69 -8.59
CA ILE A 66 -11.42 -11.45 -8.61
C ILE A 66 -11.46 -10.75 -7.25
N ILE A 67 -12.65 -10.61 -6.67
CA ILE A 67 -12.83 -10.03 -5.32
C ILE A 67 -12.07 -10.84 -4.29
N SER A 68 -12.17 -12.16 -4.35
CA SER A 68 -11.51 -13.06 -3.39
C SER A 68 -9.99 -12.95 -3.48
N LEU A 69 -9.44 -13.02 -4.70
CA LEU A 69 -8.00 -12.88 -4.94
C LEU A 69 -7.48 -11.53 -4.46
N PHE A 70 -8.14 -10.43 -4.83
CA PHE A 70 -7.72 -9.11 -4.40
C PHE A 70 -7.80 -8.94 -2.88
N SER A 71 -8.90 -9.37 -2.27
CA SER A 71 -9.10 -9.27 -0.82
C SER A 71 -8.07 -10.09 -0.07
N VAL A 72 -7.78 -11.31 -0.51
CA VAL A 72 -6.71 -12.13 0.08
C VAL A 72 -5.35 -11.45 -0.07
N GLY A 73 -5.03 -10.95 -1.27
CA GLY A 73 -3.80 -10.20 -1.52
C GLY A 73 -3.64 -8.99 -0.61
N ALA A 74 -4.69 -8.18 -0.46
CA ALA A 74 -4.68 -6.99 0.38
C ALA A 74 -4.59 -7.34 1.89
N LEU A 75 -5.27 -8.41 2.32
CA LEU A 75 -5.17 -8.88 3.70
C LEU A 75 -3.77 -9.43 4.01
N THR A 76 -3.10 -10.06 3.05
CA THR A 76 -1.75 -10.60 3.28
C THR A 76 -0.72 -9.51 3.61
N ASP A 77 -0.90 -8.28 3.13
CA ASP A 77 -0.07 -7.08 3.44
C ASP A 77 -0.20 -6.62 4.89
N LEU A 78 -1.40 -6.73 5.44
CA LEU A 78 -1.62 -6.42 6.85
C LEU A 78 -0.90 -7.42 7.74
N PHE A 79 -0.86 -8.69 7.33
CA PHE A 79 -0.33 -9.77 8.14
C PHE A 79 1.20 -9.87 8.08
N ASP A 80 1.82 -9.86 6.90
CA ASP A 80 3.27 -10.00 6.80
C ASP A 80 4.02 -8.81 7.44
N GLY A 81 3.46 -7.59 7.31
CA GLY A 81 3.98 -6.39 7.96
C GLY A 81 4.00 -6.50 9.49
N SER A 82 2.88 -6.86 10.12
CA SER A 82 2.81 -6.98 11.59
C SER A 82 3.69 -8.11 12.11
N ILE A 83 3.83 -9.20 11.35
CA ILE A 83 4.60 -10.37 11.78
C ILE A 83 6.10 -10.16 11.60
N ALA A 84 6.53 -9.53 10.52
CA ALA A 84 7.92 -9.16 10.32
C ALA A 84 8.43 -8.27 11.47
N ARG A 85 7.59 -7.31 11.91
CA ARG A 85 7.87 -6.45 13.07
C ARG A 85 7.87 -7.22 14.38
N GLY A 86 6.82 -8.00 14.65
CA GLY A 86 6.70 -8.78 15.90
C GLY A 86 7.71 -9.92 16.05
N THR A 87 8.33 -10.37 14.96
CA THR A 87 9.39 -11.41 14.98
C THR A 87 10.80 -10.86 14.79
N ASN A 88 10.98 -9.53 14.70
CA ASN A 88 12.26 -8.88 14.41
C ASN A 88 12.96 -9.42 13.14
N LYS A 89 12.18 -9.85 12.13
CA LYS A 89 12.68 -10.38 10.85
C LYS A 89 12.50 -9.39 9.70
N VAL A 90 12.60 -8.10 10.00
CA VAL A 90 12.53 -7.04 8.98
C VAL A 90 13.83 -7.04 8.19
N THR A 91 13.73 -7.25 6.87
CA THR A 91 14.88 -7.17 5.95
C THR A 91 14.66 -6.06 4.93
N GLU A 92 15.74 -5.40 4.51
CA GLU A 92 15.65 -4.32 3.52
C GLU A 92 15.12 -4.79 2.16
N PHE A 93 15.48 -6.03 1.79
CA PHE A 93 15.01 -6.65 0.56
C PHE A 93 13.52 -6.98 0.65
N GLY A 94 13.07 -7.54 1.78
CA GLY A 94 11.65 -7.79 2.04
C GLY A 94 10.83 -6.51 1.99
N ALA A 95 11.26 -5.44 2.66
CA ALA A 95 10.57 -4.16 2.65
C ALA A 95 10.48 -3.52 1.24
N MET A 96 11.51 -3.71 0.41
CA MET A 96 11.48 -3.25 -0.98
C MET A 96 10.49 -4.04 -1.83
N LEU A 97 10.52 -5.37 -1.70
CA LEU A 97 9.59 -6.26 -2.39
C LEU A 97 8.14 -5.98 -1.99
N ASP A 98 7.89 -5.75 -0.70
CA ASP A 98 6.57 -5.45 -0.12
C ASP A 98 5.92 -4.26 -0.81
N SER A 99 6.61 -3.11 -0.79
CA SER A 99 6.16 -1.88 -1.47
C SER A 99 5.98 -2.01 -3.00
N THR A 100 6.60 -3.01 -3.60
CA THR A 100 6.45 -3.31 -5.04
C THR A 100 5.25 -4.22 -5.28
N ALA A 101 5.08 -5.23 -4.44
CA ALA A 101 3.98 -6.18 -4.48
C ALA A 101 2.62 -5.49 -4.32
N ASP A 102 2.53 -4.49 -3.44
CA ASP A 102 1.27 -3.76 -3.25
C ASP A 102 0.83 -3.01 -4.49
N ARG A 103 1.77 -2.37 -5.19
CA ARG A 103 1.47 -1.68 -6.46
C ARG A 103 1.04 -2.67 -7.54
N ILE A 104 1.73 -3.82 -7.62
CA ILE A 104 1.37 -4.89 -8.58
C ILE A 104 -0.04 -5.42 -8.30
N LEU A 105 -0.47 -5.45 -7.04
CA LEU A 105 -1.82 -5.86 -6.67
C LEU A 105 -2.89 -4.80 -7.03
N ILE A 106 -2.63 -3.52 -6.78
CA ILE A 106 -3.61 -2.43 -6.96
C ILE A 106 -3.74 -2.00 -8.43
N VAL A 107 -2.63 -1.90 -9.16
CA VAL A 107 -2.59 -1.31 -10.52
C VAL A 107 -3.56 -1.97 -11.51
N PRO A 108 -3.67 -3.32 -11.59
CA PRO A 108 -4.59 -3.96 -12.52
C PRO A 108 -6.05 -3.53 -12.31
N ILE A 109 -6.48 -3.46 -11.05
CA ILE A 109 -7.85 -3.08 -10.68
C ILE A 109 -8.06 -1.59 -10.89
N ALA A 110 -7.09 -0.75 -10.54
CA ALA A 110 -7.16 0.68 -10.77
C ALA A 110 -7.34 0.99 -12.26
N ILE A 111 -6.54 0.35 -13.13
CA ILE A 111 -6.67 0.53 -14.57
C ILE A 111 -8.04 0.04 -15.03
N TYR A 112 -8.40 -1.20 -14.72
CA TYR A 112 -9.65 -1.79 -15.21
C TYR A 112 -10.89 -1.00 -14.77
N SER A 113 -10.92 -0.50 -13.53
CA SER A 113 -12.09 0.19 -12.98
C SER A 113 -12.19 1.68 -13.33
N LEU A 114 -11.08 2.36 -13.61
CA LEU A 114 -11.05 3.83 -13.77
C LEU A 114 -10.69 4.28 -15.19
N LEU A 115 -10.16 3.41 -16.05
CA LEU A 115 -9.64 3.81 -17.36
C LEU A 115 -10.71 4.41 -18.27
N GLU A 116 -11.97 3.96 -18.21
CA GLU A 116 -13.01 4.52 -19.07
C GLU A 116 -13.66 5.77 -18.45
N SER A 117 -13.92 5.74 -17.15
CA SER A 117 -14.75 6.73 -16.45
C SER A 117 -13.96 7.87 -15.79
N HIS A 118 -12.74 7.62 -15.33
CA HIS A 118 -11.96 8.54 -14.49
C HIS A 118 -10.47 8.55 -14.86
N LYS A 119 -10.14 8.70 -16.15
CA LYS A 119 -8.77 8.68 -16.70
C LYS A 119 -7.78 9.58 -15.96
N TRP A 120 -8.20 10.79 -15.58
CA TRP A 120 -7.34 11.74 -14.87
C TRP A 120 -7.03 11.30 -13.45
N LEU A 121 -8.00 10.69 -12.76
CA LEU A 121 -7.79 10.12 -11.43
C LEU A 121 -6.82 8.93 -11.51
N LEU A 122 -7.04 8.04 -12.49
CA LEU A 122 -6.13 6.91 -12.75
C LEU A 122 -4.69 7.40 -13.00
N LEU A 123 -4.53 8.39 -13.87
CA LEU A 123 -3.23 8.98 -14.18
C LEU A 123 -2.57 9.55 -12.92
N ALA A 124 -3.30 10.31 -12.11
CA ALA A 124 -2.77 10.88 -10.87
C ALA A 124 -2.37 9.79 -9.85
N LEU A 125 -3.17 8.73 -9.71
CA LEU A 125 -2.83 7.58 -8.85
C LEU A 125 -1.53 6.91 -9.31
N ILE A 126 -1.41 6.56 -10.59
CA ILE A 126 -0.22 5.90 -11.14
C ILE A 126 1.02 6.80 -11.03
N LEU A 127 0.91 8.08 -11.41
CA LEU A 127 2.03 9.02 -11.32
C LEU A 127 2.54 9.17 -9.90
N THR A 128 1.64 9.33 -8.91
CA THR A 128 2.07 9.48 -7.52
C THR A 128 2.67 8.19 -6.95
N GLU A 129 2.25 7.01 -7.40
CA GLU A 129 2.90 5.75 -7.04
C GLU A 129 4.31 5.64 -7.63
N ILE A 130 4.48 5.98 -8.90
CA ILE A 130 5.80 5.99 -9.56
C ILE A 130 6.74 6.99 -8.87
N ILE A 131 6.26 8.20 -8.56
CA ILE A 131 7.07 9.22 -7.87
C ILE A 131 7.49 8.71 -6.48
N ASN A 132 6.59 8.08 -5.71
CA ASN A 132 6.95 7.48 -4.42
C ASN A 132 7.98 6.35 -4.58
N ALA A 133 7.86 5.53 -5.63
CA ALA A 133 8.81 4.47 -5.94
C ALA A 133 10.21 5.04 -6.21
N LEU A 134 10.31 5.99 -7.14
CA LEU A 134 11.56 6.63 -7.54
C LEU A 134 12.21 7.38 -6.37
N THR A 135 11.39 8.06 -5.57
CA THR A 135 11.81 8.72 -4.33
C THR A 135 12.45 7.72 -3.37
N SER A 136 11.81 6.56 -3.15
CA SER A 136 12.38 5.48 -2.32
C SER A 136 13.71 4.97 -2.85
N MET A 137 13.79 4.73 -4.17
CA MET A 137 14.99 4.20 -4.83
C MET A 137 16.16 5.18 -4.76
N TYR A 138 15.91 6.46 -5.01
CA TYR A 138 16.92 7.51 -4.94
C TYR A 138 17.49 7.65 -3.52
N TYR A 139 16.67 7.53 -2.48
CA TYR A 139 17.19 7.63 -1.11
C TYR A 139 17.98 6.41 -0.68
N LYS A 140 17.60 5.23 -1.18
CA LYS A 140 18.40 4.02 -1.00
C LYS A 140 19.75 4.11 -1.69
N SER A 141 19.83 4.72 -2.88
CA SER A 141 21.11 4.85 -3.62
C SER A 141 22.12 5.75 -2.90
N ILE A 142 21.67 6.75 -2.14
CA ILE A 142 22.52 7.61 -1.31
C ILE A 142 22.78 7.05 0.11
N LYS A 143 22.43 5.78 0.37
CA LYS A 143 22.58 5.09 1.67
C LYS A 143 21.90 5.78 2.86
N ILE A 144 20.89 6.62 2.60
CA ILE A 144 20.08 7.20 3.67
C ILE A 144 18.85 6.31 3.86
N TYR A 145 18.87 5.53 4.93
CA TYR A 145 17.70 4.77 5.36
C TYR A 145 16.65 5.75 5.89
N LEU A 146 15.52 5.81 5.19
CA LEU A 146 14.34 6.53 5.64
C LEU A 146 13.39 5.54 6.30
N GLU A 147 12.83 5.96 7.42
CA GLU A 147 11.88 5.15 8.16
C GLU A 147 10.58 4.97 7.36
N SER A 148 9.79 3.96 7.73
CA SER A 148 8.50 3.71 7.09
C SER A 148 7.58 4.90 7.34
N ASN A 149 7.01 5.45 6.27
CA ASN A 149 6.22 6.66 6.37
C ASN A 149 4.74 6.34 6.58
N ILE A 150 4.17 6.82 7.69
CA ILE A 150 2.78 6.54 8.06
C ILE A 150 1.77 7.06 7.04
N PHE A 151 2.04 8.19 6.38
CA PHE A 151 1.18 8.72 5.31
C PHE A 151 1.14 7.77 4.12
N GLY A 152 2.29 7.15 3.81
CA GLY A 152 2.41 6.14 2.76
C GLY A 152 1.64 4.86 3.10
N LYS A 153 1.68 4.38 4.34
CA LYS A 153 0.86 3.23 4.76
C LYS A 153 -0.63 3.53 4.72
N THR A 154 -1.02 4.69 5.24
CA THR A 154 -2.43 5.10 5.34
C THR A 154 -3.08 5.17 3.96
N LYS A 155 -2.40 5.73 2.95
CA LYS A 155 -2.95 5.73 1.57
C LYS A 155 -3.20 4.32 1.04
N MET A 156 -2.33 3.35 1.34
CA MET A 156 -2.42 1.99 0.81
C MET A 156 -3.59 1.24 1.44
N VAL A 157 -3.81 1.41 2.75
CA VAL A 157 -4.99 0.88 3.45
C VAL A 157 -6.28 1.48 2.89
N LEU A 158 -6.30 2.79 2.66
CA LEU A 158 -7.48 3.46 2.08
C LEU A 158 -7.76 3.01 0.64
N GLN A 159 -6.73 2.91 -0.21
CA GLN A 159 -6.89 2.48 -1.60
C GLN A 159 -7.36 1.03 -1.69
N SER A 160 -6.75 0.12 -0.93
CA SER A 160 -7.15 -1.29 -0.91
C SER A 160 -8.60 -1.45 -0.49
N LEU A 161 -9.04 -0.78 0.58
CA LEU A 161 -10.43 -0.81 1.04
C LEU A 161 -11.40 -0.28 -0.02
N VAL A 162 -11.07 0.85 -0.67
CA VAL A 162 -11.90 1.42 -1.73
C VAL A 162 -12.00 0.47 -2.92
N PHE A 163 -10.89 -0.12 -3.38
CA PHE A 163 -10.91 -1.03 -4.53
C PHE A 163 -11.67 -2.33 -4.26
N VAL A 164 -11.65 -2.86 -3.03
CA VAL A 164 -12.51 -3.99 -2.66
C VAL A 164 -13.98 -3.62 -2.88
N VAL A 165 -14.40 -2.45 -2.40
CA VAL A 165 -15.81 -2.03 -2.52
C VAL A 165 -16.18 -1.71 -3.97
N ILE A 166 -15.29 -1.06 -4.74
CA ILE A 166 -15.51 -0.83 -6.17
C ILE A 166 -15.73 -2.16 -6.91
N LEU A 167 -14.92 -3.18 -6.61
CA LEU A 167 -15.10 -4.51 -7.20
C LEU A 167 -16.44 -5.14 -6.79
N ILE A 168 -16.91 -4.96 -5.55
CA ILE A 168 -18.22 -5.46 -5.09
C ILE A 168 -19.38 -4.77 -5.82
N VAL A 169 -19.28 -3.47 -6.08
CA VAL A 169 -20.37 -2.68 -6.70
C VAL A 169 -20.39 -2.79 -8.23
N TRP A 170 -19.27 -3.21 -8.85
CA TRP A 170 -19.14 -3.38 -10.30
C TRP A 170 -20.27 -4.22 -10.94
N PRO A 171 -20.79 -3.89 -12.13
CA PRO A 171 -20.37 -2.83 -13.06
C PRO A 171 -20.98 -1.45 -12.79
N ASN A 172 -21.72 -1.29 -11.69
CA ASN A 172 -22.33 0.00 -11.38
C ASN A 172 -21.26 1.07 -11.15
N ALA A 173 -21.61 2.31 -11.49
CA ALA A 173 -20.71 3.43 -11.26
C ALA A 173 -20.33 3.52 -9.77
N PRO A 174 -19.04 3.66 -9.43
CA PRO A 174 -18.62 3.84 -8.05
C PRO A 174 -19.25 5.10 -7.48
N SER A 175 -19.66 5.05 -6.22
CA SER A 175 -20.25 6.20 -5.55
C SER A 175 -19.26 7.38 -5.49
N LEU A 176 -19.79 8.60 -5.46
CA LEU A 176 -18.98 9.82 -5.33
C LEU A 176 -18.06 9.78 -4.11
N LEU A 177 -18.50 9.13 -3.03
CA LEU A 177 -17.71 8.95 -1.81
C LEU A 177 -16.44 8.15 -2.07
N PHE A 178 -16.51 7.08 -2.87
CA PHE A 178 -15.32 6.26 -3.18
C PHE A 178 -14.34 7.01 -4.08
N ILE A 179 -14.85 7.73 -5.08
CA ILE A 179 -14.02 8.59 -5.93
C ILE A 179 -13.35 9.70 -5.12
N ALA A 180 -14.08 10.35 -4.21
CA ALA A 180 -13.53 11.35 -3.31
C ALA A 180 -12.45 10.76 -2.40
N THR A 181 -12.64 9.53 -1.91
CA THR A 181 -11.65 8.83 -1.09
C THR A 181 -10.36 8.56 -1.86
N LEU A 182 -10.45 8.18 -3.15
CA LEU A 182 -9.26 8.02 -3.99
C LEU A 182 -8.50 9.35 -4.17
N TRP A 183 -9.19 10.48 -4.32
CA TRP A 183 -8.55 11.79 -4.30
C TRP A 183 -7.86 12.10 -2.97
N VAL A 184 -8.48 11.74 -1.85
CA VAL A 184 -7.83 11.85 -0.53
C VAL A 184 -6.56 11.01 -0.46
N THR A 185 -6.55 9.80 -1.04
CA THR A 185 -5.33 8.97 -1.06
C THR A 185 -4.18 9.62 -1.82
N ILE A 186 -4.48 10.40 -2.87
CA ILE A 186 -3.49 11.19 -3.61
C ILE A 186 -2.88 12.25 -2.69
N ILE A 187 -3.69 12.93 -1.87
CA ILE A 187 -3.20 13.91 -0.88
C ILE A 187 -2.25 13.23 0.12
N PHE A 188 -2.62 12.06 0.65
CA PHE A 188 -1.73 11.27 1.51
C PHE A 188 -0.44 10.86 0.80
N SER A 189 -0.51 10.56 -0.50
CA SER A 189 0.66 10.27 -1.34
C SER A 189 1.61 11.46 -1.44
N PHE A 190 1.09 12.68 -1.60
CA PHE A 190 1.90 13.90 -1.59
C PHE A 190 2.47 14.22 -0.21
N LEU A 191 1.68 14.08 0.86
CA LEU A 191 2.18 14.19 2.24
C LEU A 191 3.31 13.21 2.49
N SER A 192 3.20 12.01 1.92
CA SER A 192 4.25 10.99 2.04
C SER A 192 5.57 11.41 1.39
N ILE A 193 5.50 11.96 0.17
CA ILE A 193 6.68 12.47 -0.52
C ILE A 193 7.28 13.64 0.26
N PHE A 194 6.44 14.57 0.72
CA PHE A 194 6.88 15.75 1.46
C PHE A 194 7.59 15.38 2.77
N SER A 195 7.03 14.47 3.57
CA SER A 195 7.65 14.07 4.83
C SER A 195 9.02 13.42 4.61
N ARG A 196 9.16 12.60 3.56
CA ARG A 196 10.45 12.01 3.17
C ARG A 196 11.49 13.04 2.73
N ILE A 197 11.09 14.02 1.92
CA ILE A 197 11.99 15.12 1.51
C ILE A 197 12.45 15.93 2.74
N ALA A 198 11.53 16.21 3.67
CA ALA A 198 11.84 16.95 4.88
C ALA A 198 12.83 16.19 5.80
N GLU A 199 12.62 14.88 5.98
CA GLU A 199 13.49 14.02 6.78
C GLU A 199 14.94 14.02 6.25
N LEU A 200 15.11 14.08 4.94
CA LEU A 200 16.45 14.11 4.32
C LEU A 200 17.18 15.41 4.51
N LYS A 201 16.47 16.54 4.41
CA LYS A 201 17.10 17.84 4.68
C LYS A 201 17.66 17.82 6.10
N ILE A 202 16.93 17.25 7.06
CA ILE A 202 17.37 17.11 8.45
C ILE A 202 18.57 16.15 8.56
N LYS A 203 18.54 14.98 7.91
CA LYS A 203 19.64 14.01 7.98
C LYS A 203 20.93 14.51 7.31
N LYS A 204 20.83 15.22 6.17
CA LYS A 204 22.00 15.85 5.53
C LYS A 204 22.64 16.93 6.39
N ILE A 205 21.84 17.76 7.07
CA ILE A 205 22.35 18.79 7.99
C ILE A 205 23.09 18.17 9.18
N LYS A 206 22.66 17.01 9.68
CA LYS A 206 23.34 16.31 10.79
C LYS A 206 24.64 15.60 10.39
N GLN A 207 24.88 15.40 9.09
CA GLN A 207 26.07 14.71 8.56
C GLN A 207 27.13 15.68 7.99
N ALA A 208 26.81 16.98 7.91
CA ALA A 208 27.70 18.06 7.50
C ALA A 208 28.25 18.78 8.72
#